data_AF-A0A381XLE9-F1
#
_entry.id   AF-A0A381XLE9-F1
#
_cell.length_a   1.000
_cell.length_b   1.000
_cell.length_c   1.000
_cell.angle_alpha   90.00
_cell.angle_beta   90.00
_cell.angle_gamma   90.00
#
_symmetry.space_group_name_H-M   'P 1'
#
loop_
_entity.id
_entity.type
_entity.pdbx_description
1 polymer ?
#
loop_
_entity_poly.entity_id
_entity_poly.type
_entity_poly.pdbx_seq_one_letter_code
_entity_poly.pdbx_strand_id
1 'polypeptide(L)'
;MKVYISADMEGITGVTHWDEVDHDKPSVYTQFQARMTQEVVAACKGAADAGAKEIWVKDAHYSGRNILSEDLPKNVKLIRGWSGHPYSMVQELDSTFD
;
A
#
# COMPACT_ATOMS: atom_id res chain seq x y z
N MET A 1 -15.21 -8.45 -9.55
CA MET A 1 -14.01 -7.68 -9.84
C MET A 1 -13.03 -7.80 -8.69
N LYS A 2 -11.82 -8.29 -8.97
CA LYS A 2 -10.70 -8.45 -8.03
C LYS A 2 -9.60 -7.48 -8.42
N VAL A 3 -9.31 -6.51 -7.56
CA VAL A 3 -8.37 -5.41 -7.85
C VAL A 3 -7.09 -5.60 -7.05
N TYR A 4 -5.95 -5.35 -7.70
CA TYR A 4 -4.64 -5.31 -7.06
C TYR A 4 -4.12 -3.88 -6.99
N ILE A 5 -3.63 -3.47 -5.83
CA ILE A 5 -3.00 -2.17 -5.61
C ILE A 5 -1.58 -2.42 -5.11
N SER A 6 -0.58 -2.03 -5.89
CA SER A 6 0.80 -1.91 -5.40
C SER A 6 1.01 -0.47 -4.92
N ALA A 7 1.41 -0.31 -3.66
CA ALA A 7 1.52 1.00 -3.03
C ALA A 7 2.97 1.27 -2.62
N ASP A 8 3.51 2.38 -3.14
CA ASP A 8 4.84 2.89 -2.84
C ASP A 8 4.75 4.26 -2.14
N MET A 9 5.83 4.72 -1.51
CA MET A 9 5.73 5.86 -0.58
C MET A 9 6.27 7.18 -1.13
N GLU A 10 7.26 7.15 -2.03
CA GLU A 10 7.89 8.33 -2.64
C GLU A 10 6.91 9.20 -3.43
N GLY A 11 5.84 8.58 -3.96
CA GLY A 11 4.80 9.26 -4.75
C GLY A 11 3.62 9.79 -3.93
N ILE A 12 3.57 9.55 -2.62
CA ILE A 12 2.47 10.01 -1.76
C ILE A 12 2.42 11.53 -1.72
N THR A 13 1.21 12.08 -1.71
CA THR A 13 1.00 13.53 -1.84
C THR A 13 1.80 14.30 -0.79
N GLY A 14 2.60 15.26 -1.23
CA GLY A 14 3.38 16.14 -0.35
C GLY A 14 4.68 15.53 0.18
N VAL A 15 5.03 14.30 -0.19
CA VAL A 15 6.41 13.82 -0.07
C VAL A 15 7.28 14.62 -1.04
N THR A 16 8.36 15.20 -0.52
CA THR A 16 9.31 16.04 -1.25
C THR A 16 10.77 15.76 -0.87
N HIS A 17 11.02 14.97 0.18
CA HIS A 17 12.35 14.65 0.66
C HIS A 17 12.48 13.17 1.08
N TRP A 18 13.67 12.57 0.93
CA TRP A 18 13.91 11.15 1.23
C TRP A 18 13.64 10.77 2.69
N ASP A 19 14.03 11.61 3.65
CA ASP A 19 13.76 11.37 5.07
C ASP A 19 12.27 11.12 5.36
N GLU A 20 11.37 11.68 4.57
CA GLU A 20 9.92 11.54 4.72
C GLU A 20 9.41 10.12 4.41
N VAL A 21 10.21 9.34 3.70
CA VAL A 21 9.90 7.95 3.35
C VAL A 21 10.89 6.96 3.97
N ASP A 22 11.86 7.43 4.75
CA ASP A 22 12.82 6.58 5.44
C ASP A 22 12.34 6.24 6.86
N HIS A 23 12.01 4.97 7.13
CA HIS A 23 11.55 4.57 8.47
C HIS A 23 12.63 4.68 9.55
N ASP A 24 13.90 4.85 9.19
CA ASP A 24 14.99 5.17 10.12
C ASP A 24 14.96 6.65 10.55
N LYS A 25 14.03 7.45 10.00
CA LYS A 25 13.77 8.87 10.33
C LYS A 25 12.35 9.07 10.89
N PRO A 26 11.98 8.43 12.02
CA PRO A 26 10.59 8.41 12.51
C PRO A 26 9.99 9.78 12.79
N SER A 27 10.81 10.81 13.08
CA SER A 27 10.37 12.18 13.34
C SER A 27 9.64 12.83 12.15
N VAL A 28 9.98 12.43 10.92
CA VAL A 28 9.33 12.93 9.70
C VAL A 28 8.57 11.83 8.96
N TYR A 29 9.03 10.58 9.03
CA TYR A 29 8.38 9.45 8.36
C TYR A 29 6.95 9.16 8.84
N THR A 30 6.69 9.25 10.15
CA THR A 30 5.41 8.81 10.75
C THR A 30 4.18 9.52 10.16
N GLN A 31 4.30 10.83 9.87
CA GLN A 31 3.20 11.58 9.24
C GLN A 31 2.91 11.11 7.81
N PHE A 32 3.95 10.73 7.05
CA PHE A 32 3.79 10.25 5.68
C PHE A 32 3.38 8.78 5.65
N GLN A 33 3.75 7.98 6.65
CA GLN A 33 3.23 6.64 6.84
C GLN A 33 1.71 6.64 7.01
N ALA A 34 1.21 7.54 7.86
CA ALA A 34 -0.22 7.76 8.04
C ALA A 34 -0.87 8.25 6.74
N ARG A 35 -0.22 9.17 6.00
CA ARG A 35 -0.71 9.67 4.72
C ARG A 35 -0.78 8.60 3.63
N MET A 36 0.27 7.77 3.50
CA MET A 36 0.30 6.61 2.61
C MET A 36 -0.87 5.69 2.90
N THR A 37 -1.09 5.38 4.18
CA THR A 37 -2.22 4.55 4.63
C THR A 37 -3.55 5.19 4.21
N GLN A 38 -3.74 6.49 4.43
CA GLN A 38 -4.97 7.20 4.05
C GLN A 38 -5.21 7.20 2.53
N GLU A 39 -4.19 7.39 1.72
CA GLU A 39 -4.30 7.34 0.25
C GLU A 39 -4.64 5.92 -0.23
N VAL A 40 -4.00 4.89 0.34
CA VAL A 40 -4.35 3.48 0.06
C VAL A 40 -5.80 3.18 0.46
N VAL A 41 -6.24 3.64 1.64
CA VAL A 41 -7.63 3.50 2.09
C VAL A 41 -8.60 4.18 1.12
N ALA A 42 -8.26 5.37 0.63
CA ALA A 42 -9.07 6.09 -0.34
C ALA A 42 -9.16 5.33 -1.68
N ALA A 43 -8.05 4.80 -2.18
CA ALA A 43 -8.03 3.96 -3.37
C ALA A 43 -8.87 2.68 -3.20
N CYS A 44 -8.77 2.03 -2.04
CA CYS A 44 -9.58 0.84 -1.72
C CYS A 44 -11.08 1.16 -1.68
N LYS A 45 -11.47 2.29 -1.07
CA LYS A 45 -12.87 2.74 -1.04
C LYS A 45 -13.38 3.04 -2.45
N GLY A 46 -12.62 3.78 -3.25
CA GLY A 46 -12.97 4.07 -4.64
C GLY A 46 -13.13 2.80 -5.48
N ALA A 47 -12.24 1.82 -5.32
CA ALA A 47 -12.38 0.53 -5.99
C ALA A 47 -13.64 -0.23 -5.53
N ALA A 48 -13.94 -0.22 -4.23
CA ALA A 48 -15.15 -0.84 -3.69
C ALA A 48 -16.43 -0.18 -4.21
N ASP A 49 -16.46 1.17 -4.25
CA ASP A 49 -17.57 1.96 -4.79
C ASP A 49 -17.77 1.70 -6.29
N ALA A 50 -16.68 1.44 -7.02
CA ALA A 50 -16.70 1.01 -8.42
C ALA A 50 -17.09 -0.48 -8.61
N GLY A 51 -17.38 -1.22 -7.54
CA GLY A 51 -17.88 -2.60 -7.59
C GLY A 51 -16.84 -3.69 -7.34
N ALA A 52 -15.60 -3.35 -6.95
CA ALA A 52 -14.61 -4.34 -6.52
C ALA A 52 -15.13 -5.13 -5.31
N LYS A 53 -15.00 -6.45 -5.35
CA LYS A 53 -15.44 -7.36 -4.28
C LYS A 53 -14.28 -7.92 -3.47
N GLU A 54 -13.10 -7.91 -4.07
CA GLU A 54 -11.87 -8.35 -3.43
C GLU A 54 -10.77 -7.37 -3.82
N ILE A 55 -10.05 -6.86 -2.82
CA ILE A 55 -9.00 -5.86 -3.02
C ILE A 55 -7.76 -6.39 -2.31
N TRP A 56 -6.66 -6.52 -3.05
CA TRP A 56 -5.37 -6.87 -2.49
C TRP A 56 -4.47 -5.65 -2.56
N VAL A 57 -3.79 -5.37 -1.46
CA VAL A 57 -2.83 -4.27 -1.36
C VAL A 57 -1.46 -4.86 -1.08
N LYS A 58 -0.48 -4.55 -1.92
CA LYS A 58 0.93 -4.82 -1.65
C LYS A 58 1.59 -3.54 -1.16
N ASP A 59 2.11 -3.62 0.04
CA ASP A 59 3.03 -2.62 0.57
C ASP A 59 4.40 -2.81 -0.12
N ALA A 60 4.71 -1.94 -1.07
CA ALA A 60 5.84 -2.07 -1.98
C ALA A 60 7.01 -1.13 -1.65
N HIS A 61 6.91 -0.36 -0.57
CA HIS A 61 7.94 0.60 -0.20
C HIS A 61 8.97 0.02 0.76
N TYR A 62 10.26 0.27 0.52
CA TYR A 62 11.39 -0.03 1.42
C TYR A 62 11.35 -1.40 2.10
N SER A 63 10.79 -1.56 3.31
CA SER A 63 10.68 -2.87 3.98
C SER A 63 9.37 -3.64 3.74
N GLY A 64 8.45 -3.05 2.99
CA GLY A 64 7.09 -3.54 2.75
C GLY A 64 6.21 -3.58 4.00
N ARG A 65 6.48 -2.75 5.01
CA ARG A 65 5.82 -2.81 6.35
C ARG A 65 5.40 -1.42 6.85
N ASN A 66 4.97 -0.57 5.94
CA ASN A 66 4.70 0.83 6.15
C ASN A 66 3.19 1.10 6.38
N ILE A 67 2.30 0.43 5.65
CA ILE A 67 0.85 0.62 5.77
C ILE A 67 0.35 0.20 7.16
N LEU A 68 -0.47 1.03 7.80
CA LEU A 68 -1.09 0.71 9.10
C LEU A 68 -2.32 -0.17 8.86
N SER A 69 -2.23 -1.44 9.23
CA SER A 69 -3.25 -2.44 8.89
C SER A 69 -4.58 -2.21 9.61
N GLU A 70 -4.57 -1.59 10.79
CA GLU A 70 -5.80 -1.29 11.54
C GLU A 70 -6.73 -0.30 10.82
N ASP A 71 -6.19 0.53 9.94
CA ASP A 71 -6.95 1.56 9.22
C ASP A 71 -7.56 1.07 7.90
N LEU A 72 -7.14 -0.11 7.44
CA LEU A 72 -7.62 -0.67 6.17
C LEU A 72 -9.07 -1.15 6.27
N PRO A 73 -9.88 -1.01 5.20
CA PRO A 73 -11.21 -1.60 5.13
C PRO A 73 -11.17 -3.13 5.31
N LYS A 74 -12.21 -3.69 5.96
CA LYS A 74 -12.29 -5.13 6.28
C LYS A 74 -12.22 -6.06 5.07
N ASN A 75 -12.56 -5.58 3.88
CA ASN A 75 -12.53 -6.35 2.63
C ASN A 75 -11.18 -6.30 1.89
N VAL A 76 -10.15 -5.70 2.50
CA VAL A 76 -8.80 -5.60 1.94
C VAL A 76 -7.90 -6.72 2.50
N LYS A 77 -7.14 -7.37 1.62
CA LYS A 77 -6.04 -8.26 1.99
C LYS A 77 -4.71 -7.51 1.81
N LEU A 78 -3.96 -7.34 2.90
CA LEU A 78 -2.67 -6.67 2.88
C LEU A 78 -1.53 -7.70 2.77
N ILE A 79 -0.66 -7.52 1.77
CA ILE A 79 0.57 -8.28 1.60
C ILE A 79 1.73 -7.45 2.14
N ARG A 80 2.28 -7.90 3.28
CA ARG A 80 3.38 -7.22 4.00
C ARG A 80 4.71 -7.93 3.79
N GLY A 81 5.78 -7.15 3.82
CA GLY A 81 7.16 -7.62 3.73
C GLY A 81 7.55 -8.10 2.34
N TRP A 82 8.82 -8.45 2.22
CA TRP A 82 9.39 -9.06 1.03
C TRP A 82 9.56 -10.56 1.25
N SER A 83 8.91 -11.36 0.39
CA SER A 83 9.05 -12.81 0.38
C SER A 83 10.27 -13.30 -0.41
N GLY A 84 10.92 -12.40 -1.17
CA GLY A 84 11.91 -12.76 -2.19
C GLY A 84 11.27 -13.25 -3.51
N HIS A 85 9.94 -13.15 -3.66
CA HIS A 85 9.25 -13.53 -4.88
C HIS A 85 9.75 -12.72 -6.10
N PRO A 86 9.90 -13.33 -7.29
CA PRO A 86 10.44 -12.66 -8.48
C PRO A 86 9.64 -11.44 -8.92
N TYR A 87 8.36 -11.39 -8.60
CA TYR A 87 7.48 -10.26 -8.93
C TYR A 87 7.59 -9.07 -7.99
N SER A 88 8.35 -9.18 -6.89
CA SER A 88 8.67 -8.07 -5.99
C SER A 88 7.46 -7.19 -5.63
N MET A 89 7.39 -5.96 -6.15
CA MET A 89 6.33 -4.97 -5.90
C MET A 89 4.94 -5.43 -6.33
N VAL A 90 4.83 -6.49 -7.14
CA VAL A 90 3.56 -7.07 -7.59
C VAL A 90 3.44 -8.57 -7.25
N GLN A 91 4.03 -9.00 -6.13
CA GLN A 91 3.87 -10.39 -5.66
C GLN A 91 2.40 -10.79 -5.49
N GLU A 92 2.07 -12.06 -5.79
CA GLU A 92 0.71 -12.61 -5.82
C GLU A 92 -0.21 -12.08 -6.95
N LEU A 93 0.25 -11.14 -7.80
CA LEU A 93 -0.52 -10.74 -8.97
C LEU A 93 -0.55 -11.88 -10.01
N ASP A 94 -1.74 -12.23 -10.47
CA ASP A 94 -1.99 -13.27 -11.46
C ASP A 94 -3.16 -12.90 -12.38
N SER A 95 -3.52 -13.82 -13.28
CA SER A 95 -4.61 -13.63 -14.25
C SER A 95 -6.02 -13.69 -13.66
N THR A 96 -6.17 -13.84 -12.33
CA THR A 96 -7.48 -13.80 -11.66
C THR A 96 -7.90 -12.39 -11.23
N PHE A 97 -6.99 -11.43 -11.31
CA PHE A 97 -7.26 -10.02 -11.12
C PHE A 97 -7.78 -9.40 -12.42
N ASP A 98 -8.66 -8.41 -12.29
CA ASP A 98 -9.24 -7.64 -13.40
C ASP A 98 -8.42 -6.38 -13.72
#